data_AF-A0A3D1R978-F1
#
_entry.id   AF-A0A3D1R978-F1
#
_cell.length_a   1.000
_cell.length_b   1.000
_cell.length_c   1.000
_cell.angle_alpha   90.00
_cell.angle_beta   90.00
_cell.angle_gamma   90.00
#
_symmetry.space_group_name_H-M   'P 1'
#
loop_
_entity.id
_entity.type
_entity.pdbx_description
1 polymer ?
#
loop_
_entity_poly.entity_id
_entity_poly.type
_entity_poly.pdbx_seq_one_letter_code
_entity_poly.pdbx_strand_id
1 'polypeptide(L)'
;MSDRARLPTGPLREEHRMLLPMIKGLETLAAELPGLEAGEGRSRLAAAVGFLREELLPHASAEEAVLYPAVEQVSHAPGSLVTMRADHREVVRRIDALAAASSGDSLAAVPFQLVGLAAILELHFRKEEELLLPLLDRALEPAEADQLFAQMTRHVEEAGGEEGAPLH
;
A
#
# COMPACT_ATOMS: atom_id res chain seq x y z
N MET A 1 -30.65 17.93 -9.91
CA MET A 1 -29.67 17.35 -8.97
C MET A 1 -28.48 16.98 -9.82
N SER A 2 -27.39 17.72 -9.71
CA SER A 2 -26.20 17.54 -10.56
C SER A 2 -25.69 16.12 -10.37
N ASP A 3 -25.66 15.33 -11.44
CA ASP A 3 -24.91 14.09 -11.49
C ASP A 3 -23.45 14.47 -11.26
N ARG A 4 -22.95 14.19 -10.05
CA ARG A 4 -21.55 14.47 -9.72
C ARG A 4 -20.78 13.38 -10.43
N ALA A 5 -20.36 13.65 -11.65
CA ALA A 5 -19.60 12.71 -12.47
C ALA A 5 -18.52 12.07 -11.60
N ARG A 6 -18.53 10.73 -11.52
CA ARG A 6 -17.55 9.96 -10.77
C ARG A 6 -16.17 10.35 -11.28
N LEU A 7 -15.26 10.69 -10.37
CA LEU A 7 -13.89 11.01 -10.74
C LEU A 7 -13.25 9.82 -11.47
N PRO A 8 -12.43 10.03 -12.51
CA PRO A 8 -11.74 8.95 -13.22
C PRO A 8 -10.99 7.99 -12.28
N THR A 9 -10.31 8.51 -11.25
CA THR A 9 -9.59 7.69 -10.25
C THR A 9 -10.47 7.11 -9.14
N GLY A 10 -11.80 7.20 -9.28
CA GLY A 10 -12.76 6.73 -8.29
C GLY A 10 -12.58 5.28 -7.81
N PRO A 11 -12.28 4.30 -8.69
CA PRO A 11 -11.98 2.93 -8.29
C PRO A 11 -10.76 2.80 -7.36
N LEU A 12 -9.64 3.45 -7.69
CA LEU A 12 -8.42 3.40 -6.87
C LEU A 12 -8.64 4.00 -5.48
N ARG A 13 -9.38 5.11 -5.40
CA ARG A 13 -9.78 5.68 -4.11
C ARG A 13 -10.67 4.76 -3.29
N GLU A 14 -11.45 3.88 -3.93
CA GLU A 14 -12.25 2.89 -3.21
C GLU A 14 -11.35 1.78 -2.65
N GLU A 15 -10.37 1.32 -3.43
CA GLU A 15 -9.34 0.39 -2.95
C GLU A 15 -8.59 0.99 -1.74
N HIS A 16 -8.19 2.27 -1.81
CA HIS A 16 -7.55 2.96 -0.69
C HIS A 16 -8.44 3.00 0.55
N ARG A 17 -9.76 3.23 0.39
CA ARG A 17 -10.72 3.19 1.51
C ARG A 17 -10.81 1.81 2.16
N MET A 18 -10.54 0.74 1.43
CA MET A 18 -10.50 -0.63 1.95
C MET A 18 -9.18 -0.92 2.70
N LEU A 19 -8.05 -0.38 2.23
CA LEU A 19 -6.73 -0.59 2.85
C LEU A 19 -6.51 0.28 4.11
N LEU A 20 -6.97 1.53 4.11
CA LEU A 20 -6.73 2.49 5.19
C LEU A 20 -7.18 2.02 6.59
N PRO A 21 -8.35 1.37 6.77
CA PRO A 21 -8.74 0.81 8.07
C PRO A 21 -7.75 -0.22 8.61
N MET A 22 -7.15 -1.04 7.74
CA MET A 22 -6.17 -2.05 8.14
C MET A 22 -4.85 -1.39 8.58
N ILE A 23 -4.45 -0.32 7.89
CA ILE A 23 -3.29 0.49 8.27
C ILE A 23 -3.49 1.13 9.66
N LYS A 24 -4.68 1.69 9.93
CA LYS A 24 -5.05 2.19 11.26
C LYS A 24 -5.10 1.07 12.31
N GLY A 25 -5.40 -0.15 11.89
CA GLY A 25 -5.32 -1.35 12.72
C GLY A 25 -3.92 -1.60 13.30
N LEU A 26 -2.85 -1.15 12.62
CA LEU A 26 -1.48 -1.27 13.13
C LEU A 26 -1.25 -0.46 14.40
N GLU A 27 -1.82 0.75 14.49
CA GLU A 27 -1.74 1.58 15.71
C GLU A 27 -2.51 0.94 16.87
N THR A 28 -3.67 0.36 16.56
CA THR A 28 -4.48 -0.37 17.53
C THR A 28 -3.70 -1.57 18.06
N LEU A 29 -3.11 -2.37 17.16
CA LEU A 29 -2.26 -3.50 17.53
C LEU A 29 -1.06 -3.05 18.37
N ALA A 30 -0.42 -1.93 18.02
CA ALA A 30 0.70 -1.38 18.79
C ALA A 30 0.31 -1.04 20.23
N ALA A 31 -0.88 -0.45 20.43
CA ALA A 31 -1.39 -0.09 21.75
C ALA A 31 -1.78 -1.31 22.59
N GLU A 32 -2.33 -2.34 21.96
CA GLU A 32 -2.77 -3.57 22.64
C GLU A 32 -1.60 -4.52 22.98
N LEU A 33 -0.58 -4.59 22.12
CA LEU A 33 0.51 -5.58 22.18
C LEU A 33 1.12 -5.76 23.59
N PRO A 34 1.42 -4.69 24.37
CA PRO A 34 2.02 -4.83 25.69
C PRO A 34 1.15 -5.56 26.72
N GLY A 35 -0.17 -5.60 26.52
CA GLY A 35 -1.13 -6.25 27.40
C GLY A 35 -1.56 -7.65 26.95
N LEU A 36 -1.08 -8.12 25.79
CA LEU A 36 -1.44 -9.43 25.24
C LEU A 36 -0.49 -10.52 25.76
N GLU A 37 -1.03 -11.73 25.89
CA GLU A 37 -0.22 -12.93 26.04
C GLU A 37 0.71 -13.10 24.83
N ALA A 38 1.94 -13.58 25.07
CA ALA A 38 2.98 -13.58 24.03
C ALA A 38 2.59 -14.37 22.76
N GLY A 39 1.83 -15.45 22.88
CA GLY A 39 1.32 -16.22 21.75
C GLY A 39 0.27 -15.46 20.92
N GLU A 40 -0.68 -14.80 21.60
CA GLU A 40 -1.72 -13.96 20.98
C GLU A 40 -1.07 -12.78 20.25
N GLY A 41 -0.14 -12.07 20.90
CA GLY A 41 0.58 -10.94 20.32
C GLY A 41 1.35 -11.33 19.05
N ARG A 42 2.04 -12.48 19.05
CA ARG A 42 2.72 -13.00 17.85
C ARG A 42 1.74 -13.36 16.74
N SER A 43 0.62 -14.00 17.07
CA SER A 43 -0.39 -14.36 16.07
C SER A 43 -0.98 -13.13 15.39
N ARG A 44 -1.32 -12.08 16.16
CA ARG A 44 -1.85 -10.83 15.60
C ARG A 44 -0.81 -10.07 14.77
N LEU A 45 0.45 -10.05 15.21
CA LEU A 45 1.54 -9.48 14.44
C LEU A 45 1.75 -10.23 13.11
N ALA A 46 1.74 -11.56 13.14
CA ALA A 46 1.86 -12.38 11.93
C ALA A 46 0.71 -12.11 10.95
N ALA A 47 -0.52 -11.99 11.44
CA ALA A 47 -1.67 -11.62 10.60
C ALA A 47 -1.53 -10.22 9.98
N ALA A 48 -1.06 -9.24 10.75
CA ALA A 48 -0.79 -7.89 10.22
C ALA A 48 0.33 -7.91 9.15
N VAL A 49 1.40 -8.68 9.37
CA VAL A 49 2.47 -8.86 8.37
C VAL A 49 1.95 -9.56 7.12
N GLY A 50 1.07 -10.56 7.26
CA GLY A 50 0.40 -11.24 6.14
C GLY A 50 -0.37 -10.25 5.28
N PHE A 51 -1.27 -9.47 5.87
CA PHE A 51 -1.99 -8.39 5.17
C PHE A 51 -1.04 -7.43 4.44
N LEU A 52 0.02 -6.97 5.11
CA LEU A 52 0.97 -6.02 4.53
C LEU A 52 1.69 -6.62 3.31
N ARG A 53 2.00 -7.92 3.33
CA ARG A 53 2.71 -8.59 2.23
C ARG A 53 1.79 -9.04 1.10
N GLU A 54 0.59 -9.50 1.42
CA GLU A 54 -0.32 -10.15 0.47
C GLU A 54 -1.29 -9.17 -0.18
N GLU A 55 -1.57 -8.02 0.45
CA GLU A 55 -2.50 -7.02 -0.08
C GLU A 55 -1.80 -5.69 -0.37
N LEU A 56 -1.09 -5.13 0.61
CA LEU A 56 -0.51 -3.79 0.48
C LEU A 56 0.69 -3.74 -0.49
N LEU A 57 1.64 -4.68 -0.39
CA LEU A 57 2.82 -4.68 -1.26
C LEU A 57 2.49 -4.93 -2.75
N PRO A 58 1.58 -5.84 -3.12
CA PRO A 58 1.14 -6.00 -4.51
C PRO A 58 0.50 -4.74 -5.06
N HIS A 59 -0.34 -4.06 -4.26
CA HIS A 59 -0.91 -2.76 -4.62
C HIS A 59 0.20 -1.72 -4.90
N ALA A 60 1.15 -1.53 -3.97
CA ALA A 60 2.28 -0.62 -4.14
C ALA A 60 3.15 -0.96 -5.38
N SER A 61 3.32 -2.25 -5.69
CA SER A 61 4.03 -2.69 -6.89
C SER A 61 3.29 -2.29 -8.17
N ALA A 62 1.96 -2.47 -8.20
CA ALA A 62 1.13 -2.07 -9.34
C ALA A 62 1.15 -0.55 -9.53
N GLU A 63 1.21 0.23 -8.45
CA GLU A 63 1.38 1.68 -8.54
C GLU A 63 2.70 2.07 -9.18
N GLU A 64 3.82 1.45 -8.77
CA GLU A 64 5.12 1.74 -9.37
C GLU A 64 5.21 1.38 -10.85
N ALA A 65 4.57 0.26 -11.23
CA ALA A 65 4.61 -0.27 -12.60
C ALA A 65 3.66 0.44 -13.55
N VAL A 66 2.52 0.93 -13.06
CA VAL A 66 1.42 1.41 -13.90
C VAL A 66 1.01 2.85 -13.56
N LEU A 67 0.66 3.13 -12.31
CA LEU A 67 0.13 4.43 -11.89
C LEU A 67 1.18 5.54 -12.03
N TYR A 68 2.38 5.32 -11.51
CA TYR A 68 3.43 6.33 -11.46
C TYR A 68 3.91 6.75 -12.86
N PRO A 69 4.15 5.84 -13.82
CA PRO A 69 4.40 6.22 -15.21
C PRO A 69 3.29 7.09 -15.82
N ALA A 70 2.02 6.75 -15.57
CA ALA A 70 0.90 7.55 -16.08
C ALA A 70 0.89 8.97 -15.49
N VAL A 71 1.13 9.11 -14.19
CA VAL A 71 1.24 10.40 -13.51
C VAL A 71 2.41 11.22 -14.06
N GLU A 72 3.59 10.60 -14.20
CA GLU A 72 4.79 11.25 -14.76
C GLU A 72 4.56 11.70 -16.22
N GLN A 73 3.80 10.93 -17.01
CA GLN A 73 3.44 11.26 -18.38
C GLN A 73 2.51 12.48 -18.45
N VAL A 74 1.38 12.49 -17.72
CA VAL A 74 0.42 13.62 -17.78
C VAL A 74 1.00 14.91 -17.20
N SER A 75 1.93 14.79 -16.24
CA SER A 75 2.62 15.93 -15.63
C SER A 75 3.86 16.39 -16.42
N HIS A 76 4.25 15.66 -17.48
CA HIS A 76 5.47 15.91 -18.27
C HIS A 76 6.74 15.98 -17.41
N ALA A 77 6.81 15.17 -16.35
CA ALA A 77 7.85 15.21 -15.34
C ALA A 77 8.42 13.80 -15.08
N PRO A 78 9.20 13.24 -16.03
CA PRO A 78 9.76 11.88 -15.89
C PRO A 78 10.65 11.76 -14.65
N GLY A 79 10.47 10.70 -13.88
CA GLY A 79 11.19 10.45 -12.64
C GLY A 79 10.79 11.32 -11.45
N SER A 80 9.73 12.14 -11.58
CA SER A 80 9.25 13.00 -10.48
C SER A 80 8.76 12.22 -9.27
N LEU A 81 8.43 10.93 -9.43
CA LEU A 81 7.96 10.06 -8.34
C LEU A 81 9.07 9.17 -7.77
N VAL A 82 10.34 9.53 -7.92
CA VAL A 82 11.46 8.82 -7.27
C VAL A 82 11.33 8.81 -5.75
N THR A 83 10.74 9.85 -5.16
CA THR A 83 10.50 9.94 -3.71
C THR A 83 9.37 9.01 -3.26
N MET A 84 8.33 8.81 -4.07
CA MET A 84 7.27 7.82 -3.78
C MET A 84 7.84 6.40 -3.75
N ARG A 85 8.70 6.06 -4.72
CA ARG A 85 9.41 4.77 -4.75
C ARG A 85 10.37 4.60 -3.57
N ALA A 86 10.94 5.69 -3.05
CA ALA A 86 11.75 5.65 -1.84
C ALA A 86 10.89 5.35 -0.59
N ASP A 87 9.68 5.91 -0.51
CA ASP A 87 8.72 5.59 0.55
C ASP A 87 8.37 4.09 0.52
N HIS A 88 8.07 3.51 -0.66
CA HIS A 88 7.80 2.07 -0.80
C HIS A 88 8.96 1.18 -0.32
N ARG A 89 10.20 1.53 -0.66
CA ARG A 89 11.38 0.78 -0.19
C ARG A 89 11.49 0.80 1.34
N GLU A 90 11.20 1.94 1.97
CA GLU A 90 11.20 2.03 3.43
C GLU A 90 10.04 1.24 4.06
N VAL A 91 8.86 1.23 3.43
CA VAL A 91 7.73 0.39 3.82
C VAL A 91 8.11 -1.09 3.79
N VAL A 92 8.67 -1.58 2.67
CA VAL A 92 9.15 -2.97 2.55
C VAL A 92 10.15 -3.31 3.66
N ARG A 93 11.16 -2.46 3.86
CA ARG A 93 12.18 -2.67 4.90
C ARG A 93 11.58 -2.78 6.30
N ARG A 94 10.53 -2.02 6.61
CA ARG A 94 9.83 -2.06 7.90
C ARG A 94 8.94 -3.28 8.05
N ILE A 95 8.27 -3.70 6.98
CA ILE A 95 7.50 -4.94 6.95
C ILE A 95 8.42 -6.14 7.23
N ASP A 96 9.59 -6.19 6.60
CA ASP A 96 10.58 -7.25 6.83
C ASP A 96 11.11 -7.25 8.27
N ALA A 97 11.31 -6.07 8.87
CA ALA A 97 11.69 -5.97 10.27
C ALA A 97 10.60 -6.49 11.22
N LEU A 98 9.32 -6.19 10.94
CA LEU A 98 8.18 -6.72 11.70
C LEU A 98 8.04 -8.24 11.52
N ALA A 99 8.25 -8.75 10.31
CA ALA A 99 8.24 -10.18 10.02
C ALA A 99 9.34 -10.90 10.83
N ALA A 100 10.55 -10.37 10.85
CA ALA A 100 11.64 -10.92 11.66
C ALA A 100 11.32 -10.86 13.17
N ALA A 101 10.74 -9.76 13.65
CA ALA A 101 10.35 -9.61 15.05
C ALA A 101 9.26 -10.61 15.47
N SER A 102 8.36 -11.00 14.56
CA SER A 102 7.31 -11.99 14.84
C SER A 102 7.85 -13.37 15.20
N SER A 103 9.07 -13.68 14.75
CA SER A 103 9.78 -14.94 15.00
C SER A 103 10.82 -14.83 16.12
N GLY A 104 11.01 -13.65 16.70
CA GLY A 104 12.02 -13.40 17.73
C GLY A 104 11.53 -13.60 19.17
N ASP A 105 12.47 -13.51 20.12
CA ASP A 105 12.21 -13.75 21.54
C ASP A 105 11.47 -12.60 22.25
N SER A 106 11.50 -11.39 21.68
CA SER A 106 10.94 -10.18 22.30
C SER A 106 10.17 -9.32 21.31
N LEU A 107 8.98 -8.89 21.74
CA LEU A 107 8.12 -7.95 21.01
C LEU A 107 8.27 -6.51 21.51
N ALA A 108 9.22 -6.21 22.40
CA ALA A 108 9.29 -4.92 23.09
C ALA A 108 9.43 -3.70 22.14
N ALA A 109 10.08 -3.88 20.99
CA ALA A 109 10.26 -2.81 19.99
C ALA A 109 9.12 -2.74 18.96
N VAL A 110 8.28 -3.77 18.86
CA VAL A 110 7.24 -3.90 17.83
C VAL A 110 6.22 -2.75 17.87
N PRO A 111 5.70 -2.30 19.03
CA PRO A 111 4.76 -1.18 19.07
C PRO A 111 5.28 0.08 18.36
N PHE A 112 6.55 0.43 18.57
CA PHE A 112 7.16 1.60 17.93
C PHE A 112 7.33 1.40 16.42
N GLN A 113 7.64 0.18 15.98
CA GLN A 113 7.75 -0.14 14.55
C GLN A 113 6.39 -0.07 13.85
N LEU A 114 5.33 -0.59 14.48
CA LEU A 114 3.96 -0.54 13.98
C LEU A 114 3.45 0.90 13.84
N VAL A 115 3.60 1.73 14.88
CA VAL A 115 3.21 3.16 14.82
C VAL A 115 4.00 3.90 13.74
N GLY A 116 5.31 3.66 13.67
CA GLY A 116 6.16 4.30 12.65
C GLY A 116 5.79 3.88 11.23
N LEU A 117 5.41 2.62 11.01
CA LEU A 117 4.94 2.14 9.72
C LEU A 117 3.58 2.73 9.35
N ALA A 118 2.62 2.73 10.29
CA ALA A 118 1.29 3.33 10.08
C ALA A 118 1.40 4.79 9.65
N ALA A 119 2.20 5.60 10.35
CA ALA A 119 2.40 7.01 10.03
C ALA A 119 2.98 7.24 8.62
N ILE A 120 3.92 6.40 8.17
CA ILE A 120 4.49 6.47 6.82
C ILE A 120 3.42 6.14 5.78
N LEU A 121 2.67 5.05 5.99
CA LEU A 121 1.62 4.63 5.07
C LEU A 121 0.51 5.67 4.97
N GLU A 122 0.01 6.20 6.09
CA GLU A 122 -1.01 7.26 6.08
C GLU A 122 -0.54 8.53 5.37
N LEU A 123 0.74 8.89 5.50
CA LEU A 123 1.32 9.99 4.74
C LEU A 123 1.39 9.65 3.25
N HIS A 124 1.78 8.42 2.91
CA HIS A 124 1.91 7.95 1.54
C HIS A 124 0.58 7.99 0.79
N PHE A 125 -0.47 7.38 1.34
CA PHE A 125 -1.82 7.40 0.78
C PHE A 125 -2.34 8.83 0.58
N ARG A 126 -2.05 9.75 1.53
CA ARG A 126 -2.41 11.17 1.35
C ARG A 126 -1.67 11.82 0.19
N LYS A 127 -0.37 11.55 -0.01
CA LYS A 127 0.37 12.08 -1.17
C LYS A 127 -0.29 11.63 -2.47
N GLU A 128 -0.70 10.37 -2.57
CA GLU A 128 -1.37 9.85 -3.76
C GLU A 128 -2.72 10.51 -3.96
N GLU A 129 -3.56 10.47 -2.93
CA GLU A 129 -4.93 10.96 -3.01
C GLU A 129 -5.04 12.47 -3.22
N GLU A 130 -4.15 13.26 -2.61
CA GLU A 130 -4.21 14.73 -2.64
C GLU A 130 -3.36 15.33 -3.76
N LEU A 131 -2.29 14.64 -4.20
CA LEU A 131 -1.35 15.20 -5.17
C LEU A 131 -1.37 14.47 -6.50
N LEU A 132 -1.35 13.14 -6.52
CA LEU A 132 -1.16 12.36 -7.75
C LEU A 132 -2.49 12.12 -8.47
N LEU A 133 -3.47 11.55 -7.78
CA LEU A 133 -4.77 11.20 -8.36
C LEU A 133 -5.51 12.40 -8.96
N PRO A 134 -5.47 13.62 -8.37
CA PRO A 134 -6.07 14.79 -9.00
C PRO A 134 -5.42 15.21 -10.33
N LEU A 135 -4.19 14.81 -10.62
CA LEU A 135 -3.57 15.04 -11.93
C LEU A 135 -4.23 14.16 -12.98
N LEU A 136 -4.43 12.88 -12.66
CA LEU A 136 -5.11 11.93 -13.53
C LEU A 136 -6.60 12.28 -13.70
N ASP A 137 -7.28 12.70 -12.63
CA ASP A 137 -8.69 13.12 -12.69
C ASP A 137 -8.93 14.28 -13.66
N ARG A 138 -7.92 15.14 -13.90
CA ARG A 138 -8.00 16.27 -14.82
C ARG A 138 -7.56 15.92 -16.24
N ALA A 139 -6.76 14.87 -16.39
CA ALA A 139 -6.07 14.56 -17.65
C ALA A 139 -6.67 13.37 -18.40
N LEU A 140 -7.24 12.40 -17.69
CA LEU A 140 -7.76 11.16 -18.28
C LEU A 140 -9.26 11.24 -18.53
N GLU A 141 -9.68 10.73 -19.68
CA GLU A 141 -11.06 10.36 -19.91
C GLU A 141 -11.43 9.09 -19.11
N PRO A 142 -12.71 8.86 -18.79
CA PRO A 142 -13.14 7.71 -17.99
C PRO A 142 -12.63 6.35 -18.52
N ALA A 143 -12.64 6.16 -19.84
CA ALA A 143 -12.18 4.92 -20.47
C ALA A 143 -10.66 4.70 -20.32
N GLU A 144 -9.86 5.77 -20.29
CA GLU A 144 -8.41 5.68 -20.08
C GLU A 144 -8.10 5.32 -18.62
N ALA A 145 -8.86 5.89 -17.67
CA ALA A 145 -8.75 5.53 -16.27
C ALA A 145 -9.19 4.08 -16.00
N ASP A 146 -10.25 3.60 -16.65
CA ASP A 146 -10.67 2.19 -16.57
C ASP A 146 -9.57 1.25 -17.09
N GLN A 147 -8.91 1.62 -18.20
CA GLN A 147 -7.79 0.86 -18.75
C GLN A 147 -6.57 0.85 -17.82
N LEU A 148 -6.24 2.00 -17.21
CA LEU A 148 -5.17 2.11 -16.24
C LEU A 148 -5.41 1.20 -15.03
N PHE A 149 -6.64 1.21 -14.50
CA PHE A 149 -7.00 0.34 -13.39
C PHE A 149 -6.93 -1.15 -13.77
N ALA A 150 -7.44 -1.51 -14.95
CA ALA A 150 -7.34 -2.89 -15.44
C ALA A 150 -5.88 -3.35 -15.63
N GLN A 151 -4.96 -2.44 -15.97
CA GLN A 151 -3.53 -2.73 -16.02
C GLN A 151 -2.95 -2.98 -14.61
N MET A 152 -3.34 -2.18 -13.62
CA MET A 152 -2.94 -2.41 -12.22
C MET A 152 -3.42 -3.77 -11.71
N THR A 153 -4.69 -4.12 -11.93
CA THR A 153 -5.23 -5.43 -11.52
C THR A 153 -4.47 -6.58 -12.16
N ARG A 154 -4.19 -6.52 -13.47
CA ARG A 154 -3.41 -7.55 -14.16
C ARG A 154 -2.00 -7.67 -13.60
N HIS A 155 -1.34 -6.55 -13.27
CA HIS A 155 -0.01 -6.58 -12.67
C HIS A 155 0.00 -7.32 -11.34
N VAL A 156 -1.02 -7.12 -10.50
CA VAL A 156 -1.19 -7.86 -9.24
C VAL A 156 -1.42 -9.36 -9.50
N GLU A 157 -2.27 -9.71 -10.46
CA GLU A 157 -2.57 -11.10 -10.81
C GLU A 157 -1.35 -11.85 -11.38
N GLU A 158 -0.58 -11.18 -12.25
CA GLU A 158 0.65 -11.73 -12.85
C GLU A 158 1.73 -11.94 -11.79
N ALA A 159 1.96 -10.96 -10.91
CA ALA A 159 2.93 -11.08 -9.82
C ALA A 159 2.57 -12.19 -8.82
N GLY A 160 1.28 -12.37 -8.51
CA GLY A 160 0.79 -13.45 -7.64
C GLY A 160 0.84 -14.84 -8.30
N GLY A 161 0.87 -14.92 -9.63
CA GLY A 161 1.00 -16.17 -10.38
C GLY A 161 2.44 -16.70 -10.48
N GLU A 162 3.44 -15.83 -10.36
CA GLU A 162 4.86 -16.21 -10.49
C GLU A 162 5.45 -16.88 -9.23
N GLU A 163 4.86 -16.68 -8.04
CA GLU A 163 5.28 -17.39 -6.80
C GLU A 163 5.01 -18.91 -6.82
N GLY A 164 4.35 -19.43 -7.86
CA GLY A 164 4.10 -20.87 -8.06
C GLY A 164 5.13 -21.63 -8.92
N ALA A 165 6.12 -20.96 -9.51
CA ALA A 165 7.14 -21.62 -10.34
C ALA A 165 8.37 -22.01 -9.50
N PRO A 166 8.80 -23.29 -9.49
CA PRO A 166 10.03 -23.67 -8.81
C PRO A 166 11.21 -23.00 -9.52
N LEU A 167 12.00 -22.24 -8.76
CA LEU A 167 13.32 -21.80 -9.22
C LEU A 167 14.16 -23.07 -9.50
N HIS A 168 14.55 -23.24 -10.75
CA HIS A 168 15.48 -24.27 -11.21
C HIS A 168 16.91 -24.01 -10.74
#